data_AF-A0A2M8JF64-F1
#
_entry.id   AF-A0A2M8JF64-F1
#
_cell.length_a   1.000
_cell.length_b   1.000
_cell.length_c   1.000
_cell.angle_alpha   90.00
_cell.angle_beta   90.00
_cell.angle_gamma   90.00
#
_symmetry.space_group_name_H-M   'P 1'
#
loop_
_entity.id
_entity.type
_entity.pdbx_description
1 polymer ?
#
loop_
_entity_poly.entity_id
_entity_poly.type
_entity_poly.pdbx_seq_one_letter_code
_entity_poly.pdbx_strand_id
1 'polypeptide(L)'
;MKKIILLLLVITFDSCKKEAEPTENQPQHDETAVAVSGQELFEGKGTCTACHLPDQKVIGPSIAEIAKTYKEKNGSIVAFLKEEAEPIVDPSQYETMKTNFAITKKMSDEELKALEEYILSFSK
;
A
#
# COMPACT_ATOMS: atom_id res chain seq x y z
N MET A 1 36.78 14.05 58.78
CA MET A 1 35.71 13.78 57.80
C MET A 1 34.42 13.57 58.58
N LYS A 2 33.45 14.49 58.41
CA LYS A 2 32.23 14.69 59.23
C LYS A 2 31.24 13.52 58.98
N LYS A 3 30.70 12.83 60.00
CA LYS A 3 29.39 13.08 60.66
C LYS A 3 28.24 13.11 59.60
N ILE A 4 27.07 12.44 59.68
CA ILE A 4 26.22 11.96 60.77
C ILE A 4 24.84 11.60 60.14
N ILE A 5 24.04 10.77 60.80
CA ILE A 5 22.55 10.74 60.82
C ILE A 5 21.74 10.05 59.70
N LEU A 6 21.04 9.03 60.21
CA LEU A 6 19.71 8.46 59.94
C LEU A 6 18.62 9.50 59.62
N LEU A 7 17.88 9.36 58.52
CA LEU A 7 16.49 9.83 58.47
C LEU A 7 15.64 9.00 57.49
N LEU A 8 14.69 8.26 58.06
CA LEU A 8 13.49 7.79 57.38
C LEU A 8 12.64 9.03 57.00
N LEU A 9 12.13 9.08 55.77
CA LEU A 9 10.97 9.89 55.45
C LEU A 9 10.07 9.14 54.46
N VAL A 10 8.93 8.70 54.96
CA VAL A 10 7.78 8.18 54.21
C VAL A 10 6.81 9.33 54.02
N ILE A 11 6.49 9.72 52.78
CA ILE A 11 5.36 10.60 52.38
C ILE A 11 4.99 10.20 50.94
N THR A 12 4.05 9.28 50.73
CA THR A 12 2.60 9.46 50.42
C THR A 12 2.25 10.17 49.10
N PHE A 13 1.39 9.49 48.33
CA PHE A 13 0.47 9.88 47.26
C PHE A 13 0.50 11.34 46.75
N ASP A 14 0.61 11.50 45.43
CA ASP A 14 -0.16 12.52 44.73
C ASP A 14 -0.47 12.08 43.28
N SER A 15 -1.76 11.86 43.03
CA SER A 15 -2.35 11.65 41.72
C SER A 15 -2.67 13.03 41.15
N CYS A 16 -1.94 13.50 40.14
CA CYS A 16 -2.37 14.65 39.35
C CYS A 16 -1.89 14.60 37.89
N LYS A 17 -2.88 14.30 37.03
CA LYS A 17 -3.27 15.09 35.85
C LYS A 17 -2.11 15.68 35.04
N LYS A 18 -1.74 14.97 33.96
CA LYS A 18 -0.98 15.55 32.86
C LYS A 18 -1.97 16.13 31.83
N GLU A 19 -2.26 17.41 31.98
CA GLU A 19 -2.64 18.27 30.86
C GLU A 19 -1.45 18.33 29.89
N ALA A 20 -1.70 17.98 28.64
CA ALA A 20 -0.80 18.24 27.52
C ALA A 20 -1.54 19.19 26.58
N GLU A 21 -0.98 20.39 26.45
CA GLU A 21 -1.37 21.45 25.52
C GLU A 21 -1.11 21.04 24.05
N PRO A 22 -1.80 21.69 23.09
CA PRO A 22 -1.92 21.21 21.72
C PRO A 22 -0.67 21.56 20.90
N THR A 23 -0.21 20.63 20.07
CA THR A 23 0.74 20.93 18.99
C THR A 23 0.15 20.48 17.65
N GLU A 24 0.15 21.47 16.78
CA GLU A 24 -0.30 21.59 15.41
C GLU A 24 0.27 20.55 14.43
N ASN A 25 -0.50 20.32 13.35
CA ASN A 25 -0.17 19.62 12.11
C ASN A 25 -0.08 18.08 12.16
N GLN A 26 -1.23 17.43 12.30
CA GLN A 26 -1.48 16.16 11.63
C GLN A 26 -2.15 16.44 10.28
N PRO A 27 -1.79 15.73 9.19
CA PRO A 27 -2.57 15.79 7.96
C PRO A 27 -4.00 15.42 8.31
N GLN A 28 -4.92 16.33 7.99
CA GLN A 28 -6.35 16.09 8.06
C GLN A 28 -6.63 14.92 7.11
N HIS A 29 -6.68 13.71 7.64
CA HIS A 29 -7.22 12.56 6.93
C HIS A 29 -8.66 12.91 6.65
N ASP A 30 -8.95 13.22 5.40
CA ASP A 30 -10.27 13.54 4.90
C ASP A 30 -11.15 12.31 5.14
N GLU A 31 -11.84 12.29 6.29
CA GLU A 31 -12.74 11.22 6.74
C GLU A 31 -13.99 11.11 5.84
N THR A 32 -14.08 11.92 4.78
CA THR A 32 -15.11 11.86 3.74
C THR A 32 -14.63 11.29 2.40
N ALA A 33 -13.36 10.91 2.26
CA ALA A 33 -12.88 10.21 1.07
C ALA A 33 -13.42 8.77 1.06
N VAL A 34 -14.35 8.49 0.14
CA VAL A 34 -14.78 7.11 -0.16
C VAL A 34 -13.55 6.35 -0.64
N ALA A 35 -13.12 5.34 0.14
CA ALA A 35 -11.99 4.51 -0.23
C ALA A 35 -12.26 3.79 -1.56
N VAL A 36 -11.34 3.92 -2.51
CA VAL A 36 -11.43 3.28 -3.81
C VAL A 36 -11.05 1.81 -3.68
N SER A 37 -11.94 0.89 -4.05
CA SER A 37 -11.67 -0.55 -3.97
C SER A 37 -10.78 -1.02 -5.13
N GLY A 38 -9.56 -1.45 -4.82
CA GLY A 38 -8.65 -2.03 -5.80
C GLY A 38 -9.19 -3.31 -6.45
N GLN A 39 -9.95 -4.12 -5.70
CA GLN A 39 -10.59 -5.32 -6.22
C GLN A 39 -11.66 -4.98 -7.26
N GLU A 40 -12.55 -4.02 -6.96
CA GLU A 40 -13.60 -3.61 -7.90
C GLU A 40 -13.02 -2.96 -9.15
N LEU A 41 -11.93 -2.20 -9.01
CA LEU A 41 -11.18 -1.69 -10.16
C LEU A 41 -10.59 -2.83 -11.00
N PHE A 42 -10.01 -3.85 -10.36
CA PHE A 42 -9.37 -4.97 -11.05
C PHE A 42 -10.39 -5.81 -11.82
N GLU A 43 -11.53 -6.13 -11.19
CA GLU A 43 -12.58 -6.96 -11.75
C GLU A 43 -13.47 -6.20 -12.74
N GLY A 44 -13.71 -4.91 -12.48
CA GLY A 44 -14.59 -4.05 -13.25
C GLY A 44 -13.83 -3.17 -14.25
N LYS A 45 -13.50 -1.93 -13.84
CA LYS A 45 -12.98 -0.88 -14.74
C LYS A 45 -11.73 -1.31 -15.51
N GLY A 46 -10.84 -2.05 -14.87
CA GLY A 46 -9.60 -2.57 -15.44
C GLY A 46 -9.79 -3.87 -16.23
N THR A 47 -10.90 -4.58 -16.05
CA THR A 47 -11.20 -5.88 -16.71
C THR A 47 -10.07 -6.90 -16.61
N CYS A 48 -9.24 -6.82 -15.56
CA CYS A 48 -7.97 -7.51 -15.45
C CYS A 48 -8.13 -9.03 -15.27
N THR A 49 -9.27 -9.45 -14.71
CA THR A 49 -9.66 -10.85 -14.53
C THR A 49 -9.82 -11.63 -15.84
N ALA A 50 -9.98 -10.95 -16.97
CA ALA A 50 -10.03 -11.61 -18.28
C ALA A 50 -8.71 -12.32 -18.63
N CYS A 51 -7.58 -11.85 -18.10
CA CYS A 51 -6.25 -12.37 -18.42
C CYS A 51 -5.45 -12.83 -17.19
N HIS A 52 -5.77 -12.33 -16.00
CA HIS A 52 -5.00 -12.55 -14.78
C HIS A 52 -5.87 -13.22 -13.72
N LEU A 53 -5.61 -14.51 -13.46
CA LEU A 53 -6.24 -15.26 -12.38
C LEU A 53 -5.37 -15.26 -11.12
N PRO A 54 -5.96 -15.46 -9.92
CA PRO A 54 -5.23 -15.38 -8.64
C PRO A 54 -3.92 -16.18 -8.59
N ASP A 55 -3.96 -17.43 -9.01
CA ASP A 55 -2.93 -18.45 -8.73
C ASP A 55 -2.46 -19.24 -9.96
N GLN A 56 -3.02 -18.94 -11.13
CA GLN A 56 -2.73 -19.66 -12.36
C GLN A 56 -2.48 -18.71 -13.54
N LYS A 57 -1.51 -19.06 -14.39
CA LYS A 57 -1.28 -18.40 -15.66
C LYS A 57 -2.34 -18.87 -16.66
N VAL A 58 -3.00 -17.94 -17.34
CA VAL A 58 -3.92 -18.23 -18.46
C VAL A 58 -3.45 -17.53 -19.72
N ILE A 59 -3.71 -16.23 -19.82
CA ILE A 59 -3.19 -15.36 -20.88
C ILE A 59 -2.03 -14.57 -20.27
N GLY A 60 -2.30 -13.86 -19.18
CA GLY A 60 -1.29 -13.20 -18.37
C GLY A 60 -0.78 -14.10 -17.23
N PRO A 61 0.35 -13.72 -16.61
CA PRO A 61 0.82 -14.33 -15.36
C PRO A 61 -0.23 -14.25 -14.26
N SER A 62 -0.13 -15.15 -13.28
CA SER A 62 -1.02 -15.12 -12.12
C SER A 62 -0.83 -13.84 -11.29
N ILE A 63 -1.86 -13.41 -10.57
CA ILE A 63 -1.76 -12.25 -9.68
C ILE A 63 -0.69 -12.49 -8.61
N ALA A 64 -0.61 -13.71 -8.06
CA ALA A 64 0.43 -14.08 -7.10
C ALA A 64 1.86 -13.95 -7.67
N GLU A 65 2.07 -14.37 -8.92
CA GLU A 65 3.36 -14.23 -9.61
C GLU A 65 3.74 -12.76 -9.83
N ILE A 66 2.79 -11.94 -10.27
CA ILE A 66 2.98 -10.49 -10.42
C ILE A 66 3.37 -9.90 -9.06
N ALA A 67 2.55 -10.14 -8.04
CA ALA A 67 2.72 -9.60 -6.69
C ALA A 67 4.10 -9.95 -6.09
N LYS A 68 4.50 -11.23 -6.21
CA LYS A 68 5.81 -11.70 -5.76
C LYS A 68 6.94 -11.00 -6.49
N THR A 69 6.88 -10.95 -7.82
CA THR A 69 7.95 -10.37 -8.65
C THR A 69 8.16 -8.89 -8.35
N TYR A 70 7.08 -8.11 -8.23
CA TYR A 70 7.16 -6.68 -7.94
C TYR A 70 7.71 -6.40 -6.54
N LYS A 71 7.32 -7.22 -5.55
CA LYS A 71 7.86 -7.13 -4.19
C LYS A 71 9.35 -7.48 -4.14
N GLU A 72 9.77 -8.56 -4.79
CA GLU A 72 11.18 -9.00 -4.81
C GLU A 72 12.10 -8.01 -5.55
N LYS A 73 11.61 -7.41 -6.64
CA LYS A 73 12.37 -6.46 -7.45
C LYS A 73 12.20 -5.00 -6.99
N ASN A 74 11.40 -4.76 -5.95
CA ASN A 74 11.04 -3.42 -5.47
C ASN A 74 10.57 -2.49 -6.63
N GLY A 75 9.76 -3.06 -7.53
CA GLY A 75 9.21 -2.37 -8.69
C GLY A 75 7.90 -1.66 -8.35
N SER A 76 7.51 -0.70 -9.19
CA SER A 76 6.19 -0.03 -9.09
C SER A 76 5.24 -0.55 -10.16
N ILE A 77 4.14 -1.15 -9.72
CA ILE A 77 3.03 -1.55 -10.60
C ILE A 77 2.40 -0.30 -11.19
N VAL A 78 2.23 0.77 -10.39
CA VAL A 78 1.71 2.06 -10.90
C VAL A 78 2.54 2.58 -12.09
N ALA A 79 3.87 2.61 -11.97
CA ALA A 79 4.74 3.06 -13.06
C ALA A 79 4.59 2.16 -14.30
N PHE A 80 4.48 0.85 -14.12
CA PHE A 80 4.24 -0.08 -15.23
C PHE A 80 2.88 0.16 -15.90
N LEU A 81 1.81 0.34 -15.13
CA LEU A 81 0.46 0.60 -15.64
C LEU A 81 0.35 1.97 -16.34
N LYS A 82 1.25 2.90 -16.04
CA LYS A 82 1.40 4.17 -16.76
C LYS A 82 2.28 4.07 -18.00
N GLU A 83 2.85 2.90 -18.29
CA GLU A 83 3.86 2.69 -19.34
C GLU A 83 5.15 3.52 -19.11
N GLU A 84 5.50 3.73 -17.85
CA GLU A 84 6.69 4.47 -17.41
C GLU A 84 7.80 3.52 -16.91
N ALA A 85 7.53 2.21 -16.85
CA ALA A 85 8.46 1.17 -16.43
C ALA A 85 8.39 -0.05 -17.35
N GLU A 86 9.52 -0.75 -17.49
CA GLU A 86 9.65 -1.96 -18.29
C GLU A 86 8.86 -3.15 -17.69
N PRO A 87 8.41 -4.11 -18.52
CA PRO A 87 7.76 -5.33 -18.05
C PRO A 87 8.76 -6.24 -17.32
N ILE A 88 8.65 -6.34 -15.99
CA ILE A 88 9.59 -7.13 -15.18
C ILE A 88 9.15 -8.58 -14.88
N VAL A 89 7.92 -8.95 -15.26
CA VAL A 89 7.33 -10.28 -15.01
C VAL A 89 7.48 -11.18 -16.22
N ASP A 90 6.83 -10.85 -17.33
CA ASP A 90 6.91 -11.59 -18.60
C ASP A 90 7.05 -10.62 -19.79
N PRO A 91 8.28 -10.20 -20.15
CA PRO A 91 8.51 -9.28 -21.27
C PRO A 91 7.95 -9.78 -22.61
N SER A 92 7.83 -11.10 -22.79
CA SER A 92 7.32 -11.68 -24.04
C SER A 92 5.82 -11.41 -24.26
N GLN A 93 5.08 -11.12 -23.18
CA GLN A 93 3.65 -10.82 -23.23
C GLN A 93 3.35 -9.31 -23.17
N TYR A 94 4.39 -8.47 -23.19
CA TYR A 94 4.22 -7.02 -23.00
C TYR A 94 3.33 -6.37 -24.07
N GLU A 95 3.51 -6.76 -25.33
CA GLU A 95 2.69 -6.23 -26.44
C GLU A 95 1.21 -6.62 -26.29
N THR A 96 0.91 -7.80 -25.74
CA THR A 96 -0.47 -8.18 -25.40
C THR A 96 -1.01 -7.30 -24.28
N MET A 97 -0.22 -7.06 -23.24
CA MET A 97 -0.64 -6.23 -22.09
C MET A 97 -0.85 -4.76 -22.46
N LYS A 98 -0.08 -4.21 -23.41
CA LYS A 98 -0.19 -2.80 -23.85
C LYS A 98 -1.59 -2.39 -24.29
N THR A 99 -2.39 -3.33 -24.80
CA THR A 99 -3.78 -3.08 -25.17
C THR A 99 -4.62 -2.50 -24.02
N ASN A 100 -4.26 -2.82 -22.76
CA ASN A 100 -4.93 -2.35 -21.56
C ASN A 100 -4.43 -0.97 -21.08
N PHE A 101 -3.30 -0.44 -21.58
CA PHE A 101 -2.75 0.83 -21.09
C PHE A 101 -3.61 2.05 -21.44
N ALA A 102 -4.45 1.94 -22.47
CA ALA A 102 -5.46 2.97 -22.75
C ALA A 102 -6.51 3.11 -21.62
N ILE A 103 -6.70 2.06 -20.81
CA ILE A 103 -7.59 2.05 -19.65
C ILE A 103 -6.85 2.63 -18.44
N THR A 104 -5.67 2.09 -18.12
CA THR A 104 -4.95 2.43 -16.90
C THR A 104 -4.38 3.86 -16.93
N LYS A 105 -4.00 4.39 -18.09
CA LYS A 105 -3.57 5.79 -18.24
C LYS A 105 -4.69 6.81 -18.01
N LYS A 106 -5.96 6.37 -17.96
CA LYS A 106 -7.12 7.21 -17.64
C LYS A 106 -7.56 7.06 -16.18
N MET A 107 -6.90 6.20 -15.41
CA MET A 107 -7.17 6.05 -13.99
C MET A 107 -6.46 7.15 -13.20
N SER A 108 -7.03 7.57 -12.08
CA SER A 108 -6.36 8.50 -11.17
C SER A 108 -5.20 7.82 -10.45
N ASP A 109 -4.33 8.61 -9.82
CA ASP A 109 -3.22 8.08 -9.02
C ASP A 109 -3.74 7.25 -7.83
N GLU A 110 -4.86 7.64 -7.24
CA GLU A 110 -5.52 6.90 -6.16
C GLU A 110 -6.07 5.56 -6.64
N GLU A 111 -6.71 5.53 -7.83
CA GLU A 111 -7.19 4.28 -8.43
C GLU A 111 -6.05 3.32 -8.75
N LEU A 112 -4.94 3.82 -9.31
CA LEU A 112 -3.77 3.01 -9.63
C LEU A 112 -3.07 2.46 -8.38
N LYS A 113 -2.99 3.27 -7.31
CA LYS A 113 -2.47 2.82 -6.01
C LYS A 113 -3.35 1.73 -5.40
N ALA A 114 -4.68 1.91 -5.43
CA ALA A 114 -5.61 0.89 -4.94
C ALA A 114 -5.46 -0.44 -5.72
N LEU A 115 -5.29 -0.37 -7.04
CA LEU A 115 -4.98 -1.54 -7.87
C LEU A 115 -3.66 -2.21 -7.48
N GLU A 116 -2.60 -1.43 -7.30
CA GLU A 116 -1.29 -1.93 -6.86
C GLU A 116 -1.40 -2.64 -5.51
N GLU A 117 -2.06 -2.02 -4.53
CA GLU A 117 -2.30 -2.61 -3.20
C GLU A 117 -3.08 -3.92 -3.28
N TYR A 118 -4.14 -3.96 -4.09
CA TYR A 118 -4.91 -5.18 -4.32
C TYR A 118 -4.05 -6.29 -4.93
N ILE A 119 -3.27 -6.00 -5.97
CA ILE A 119 -2.37 -6.99 -6.59
C ILE A 119 -1.33 -7.48 -5.57
N LEU A 120 -0.68 -6.57 -4.85
CA LEU A 120 0.36 -6.90 -3.86
C LEU A 120 -0.17 -7.70 -2.67
N SER A 121 -1.48 -7.66 -2.40
CA SER A 121 -2.11 -8.48 -1.36
C SER A 121 -1.99 -9.99 -1.60
N PHE A 122 -1.66 -10.40 -2.84
CA PHE A 122 -1.39 -11.79 -3.24
C PHE A 122 0.07 -12.24 -3.03
N SER A 123 0.96 -11.36 -2.54
CA SER A 123 2.40 -11.64 -2.35
C SER A 123 2.75 -12.49 -1.10
N LYS A 124 1.82 -13.33 -0.65
CA LYS A 124 2.00 -14.19 0.53
C LYS A 124 3.00 -15.31 0.27
#